data_AF-A0A2W4WC72-F1
#
_entry.id   AF-A0A2W4WC72-F1
#
_cell.length_a   1.000
_cell.length_b   1.000
_cell.length_c   1.000
_cell.angle_alpha   90.00
_cell.angle_beta   90.00
_cell.angle_gamma   90.00
#
_symmetry.space_group_name_H-M   'P 1'
#
loop_
_entity.id
_entity.type
_entity.pdbx_description
1 polymer ?
#
loop_
_entity_poly.entity_id
_entity_poly.type
_entity_poly.pdbx_seq_one_letter_code
_entity_poly.pdbx_strand_id
1 'polypeptide(L)'
;MFWSASILNAKIAKSQAFEGQFIKTFLLKPDEVKVFLDISAFWPKDDLGDPRTVNSVYEEVRGTESEVGRNTLRLALDGRLDRGHFANAVKLARLAASWSKKEVSIMDLLVIKENEASS
;
A
#
# COMPACT_ATOMS: atom_id res chain seq x y z
N MET A 1 -34.92 45.34 46.28
CA MET A 1 -35.43 45.24 44.90
C MET A 1 -34.38 45.90 44.01
N PHE A 2 -33.54 45.13 43.29
CA PHE A 2 -33.78 44.69 41.91
C PHE A 2 -34.14 45.89 41.01
N TRP A 3 -33.46 46.33 39.96
CA TRP A 3 -32.54 45.77 38.96
C TRP A 3 -31.80 46.95 38.27
N SER A 4 -30.58 46.74 37.75
CA SER A 4 -30.23 47.11 36.36
C SER A 4 -28.83 46.57 36.02
N ALA A 5 -28.75 45.25 35.86
CA ALA A 5 -27.57 44.58 35.30
C ALA A 5 -27.92 44.01 33.90
N SER A 6 -28.78 44.70 33.15
CA SER A 6 -29.36 44.15 31.91
C SER A 6 -28.74 44.70 30.62
N ILE A 7 -27.77 45.61 30.69
CA ILE A 7 -27.16 46.20 29.47
C ILE A 7 -25.74 45.67 29.21
N LEU A 8 -25.06 45.07 30.20
CA LEU A 8 -23.70 44.55 29.99
C LEU A 8 -23.66 43.14 29.35
N ASN A 9 -24.74 42.35 29.43
CA ASN A 9 -24.76 40.98 28.91
C ASN A 9 -25.11 40.86 27.40
N ALA A 10 -25.63 41.92 26.77
CA ALA A 10 -25.98 41.86 25.35
C ALA A 10 -24.78 42.03 24.40
N LYS A 11 -23.65 42.60 24.88
CA LYS A 11 -22.46 42.82 24.06
C LYS A 11 -21.47 41.66 24.08
N ILE A 12 -21.55 40.79 25.08
CA ILE A 12 -20.71 39.59 25.20
C ILE A 12 -21.35 38.38 24.50
N ALA A 13 -22.69 38.30 24.46
CA ALA A 13 -23.39 37.20 23.79
C ALA A 13 -23.27 37.19 22.24
N LYS A 14 -22.87 38.31 21.61
CA LYS A 14 -22.60 38.35 20.16
C LYS A 14 -21.16 38.01 19.78
N SER A 15 -20.25 37.89 20.75
CA SER A 15 -18.86 37.49 20.49
C SER A 15 -18.62 35.98 20.60
N GLN A 16 -19.58 35.21 21.12
CA GLN A 16 -19.47 33.74 21.26
C GLN A 16 -20.36 32.97 20.28
N ALA A 17 -21.00 33.65 19.33
CA ALA A 17 -21.78 33.01 18.26
C ALA A 17 -21.06 32.99 16.90
N PHE A 18 -19.76 33.30 16.87
CA PHE A 18 -18.93 33.31 15.66
C PHE A 18 -17.77 32.31 15.71
N GLU A 19 -17.84 31.30 16.57
CA GLU A 19 -16.85 30.20 16.65
C GLU A 19 -17.45 28.83 16.32
N GLY A 20 -18.72 28.77 15.91
CA GLY A 20 -19.46 27.51 15.74
C GLY A 20 -19.73 27.07 14.30
N GLN A 21 -19.12 27.68 13.27
CA GLN A 21 -19.54 27.40 11.88
C GLN A 21 -18.43 27.30 10.82
N PHE A 22 -17.17 27.27 11.24
CA PHE A 22 -16.02 26.84 10.45
C PHE A 22 -15.22 26.00 11.45
N ILE A 23 -15.20 24.67 11.42
CA ILE A 23 -14.64 23.85 10.36
C ILE A 23 -15.35 22.49 10.46
N LYS A 24 -16.34 22.22 9.61
CA LYS A 24 -16.49 20.83 9.14
C LYS A 24 -15.26 20.64 8.25
N THR A 25 -14.13 20.32 8.87
CA THR A 25 -13.01 19.71 8.16
C THR A 25 -13.62 18.46 7.56
N PHE A 26 -14.03 18.56 6.31
CA PHE A 26 -14.20 17.43 5.44
C PHE A 26 -12.81 16.80 5.47
N LEU A 27 -12.62 15.83 6.36
CA LEU A 27 -11.46 14.98 6.36
C LEU A 27 -11.58 14.21 5.05
N LEU A 28 -11.16 14.85 3.95
CA LEU A 28 -10.74 14.16 2.76
C LEU A 28 -9.76 13.13 3.30
N LYS A 29 -10.19 11.86 3.33
CA LYS A 29 -9.25 10.78 3.59
C LYS A 29 -8.14 11.02 2.57
N PRO A 30 -6.88 11.14 2.99
CA PRO A 30 -5.80 11.24 2.02
C PRO A 30 -5.97 10.07 1.06
N ASP A 31 -5.88 10.32 -0.25
CA ASP A 31 -5.95 9.27 -1.25
C ASP A 31 -4.98 8.16 -0.82
N GLU A 32 -5.53 6.99 -0.54
CA GLU A 32 -4.75 5.91 0.05
C GLU A 32 -3.98 5.24 -1.10
N VAL A 33 -2.74 5.68 -1.31
CA VAL A 33 -1.83 5.08 -2.31
C VAL A 33 -1.15 3.86 -1.69
N LYS A 34 -1.49 2.67 -2.19
CA LYS A 34 -0.83 1.40 -1.81
C LYS A 34 0.09 0.94 -2.92
N VAL A 35 1.31 0.59 -2.55
CA VAL A 35 2.31 0.07 -3.47
C VAL A 35 2.63 -1.37 -3.07
N PHE A 36 2.55 -2.27 -4.05
CA PHE A 36 2.82 -3.69 -3.90
C PHE A 36 3.87 -4.15 -4.92
N LEU A 37 4.49 -5.29 -4.65
CA LEU A 37 5.26 -6.04 -5.62
C LEU A 37 4.44 -7.23 -6.13
N ASP A 38 4.37 -7.37 -7.44
CA ASP A 38 3.72 -8.44 -8.17
C ASP A 38 4.72 -9.12 -9.12
N ILE A 39 4.91 -10.43 -8.96
CA ILE A 39 5.81 -11.24 -9.80
C ILE A 39 5.05 -12.26 -10.67
N SER A 40 3.71 -12.25 -10.63
CA SER A 40 2.87 -13.25 -11.28
C SER A 40 3.12 -13.36 -12.79
N ALA A 41 3.40 -12.24 -13.45
CA ALA A 41 3.72 -12.18 -14.87
C ALA A 41 5.02 -12.91 -15.27
N PHE A 42 5.93 -13.09 -14.31
CA PHE A 42 7.26 -13.71 -14.53
C PHE A 42 7.37 -15.08 -13.88
N TRP A 43 6.30 -15.59 -13.28
CA TRP A 43 6.32 -16.80 -12.49
C TRP A 43 6.69 -18.01 -13.36
N PRO A 44 7.62 -18.88 -12.90
CA PRO A 44 8.12 -19.96 -13.72
C PRO A 44 7.04 -21.02 -13.93
N LYS A 45 7.05 -21.60 -15.12
CA LYS A 45 6.17 -22.68 -15.54
C LYS A 45 6.92 -24.01 -15.57
N ASP A 46 6.21 -25.11 -15.40
CA ASP A 46 6.75 -26.45 -15.59
C ASP A 46 6.75 -26.86 -17.06
N ASP A 47 7.15 -28.10 -17.33
CA ASP A 47 7.25 -28.66 -18.69
C ASP A 47 5.89 -28.78 -19.40
N LEU A 48 4.78 -28.74 -18.65
CA LEU A 48 3.42 -28.76 -19.17
C LEU A 48 2.89 -27.34 -19.43
N GLY A 49 3.64 -26.31 -19.04
CA GLY A 49 3.26 -24.91 -19.14
C GLY A 49 2.42 -24.41 -17.97
N ASP A 50 2.24 -25.23 -16.93
CA ASP A 50 1.49 -24.88 -15.73
C ASP A 50 2.36 -24.07 -14.75
N PRO A 51 1.79 -23.09 -14.03
CA PRO A 51 2.53 -22.34 -13.02
C PRO A 51 3.08 -23.27 -11.93
N ARG A 52 4.39 -23.19 -11.67
CA ARG A 52 5.02 -24.00 -10.62
C ARG A 52 4.47 -23.65 -9.24
N THR A 53 4.44 -24.63 -8.34
CA THR A 53 3.99 -24.37 -6.96
C THR A 53 4.99 -23.47 -6.21
N VAL A 54 4.49 -22.63 -5.30
CA VAL A 54 5.34 -21.79 -4.42
C VAL A 54 6.36 -22.62 -3.66
N ASN A 55 6.00 -23.83 -3.23
CA ASN A 55 6.93 -24.70 -2.52
C ASN A 55 8.08 -25.17 -3.43
N SER A 56 7.78 -25.57 -4.67
CA SER A 56 8.82 -25.99 -5.62
C SER A 56 9.79 -24.87 -5.97
N VAL A 57 9.29 -23.63 -6.10
CA VAL A 57 10.12 -22.45 -6.35
C VAL A 57 10.94 -22.10 -5.12
N TYR A 58 10.36 -22.20 -3.92
CA TYR A 58 11.07 -21.95 -2.66
C TYR A 58 12.27 -22.89 -2.50
N GLU A 59 12.09 -24.20 -2.72
CA GLU A 59 13.20 -25.16 -2.59
C GLU A 59 14.30 -24.92 -3.64
N GLU A 60 13.97 -24.42 -4.84
CA GLU A 60 14.96 -24.06 -5.86
C GLU A 60 15.84 -22.88 -5.44
N VAL A 61 15.23 -21.84 -4.85
CA VAL A 61 15.94 -20.60 -4.50
C VAL A 61 16.56 -20.63 -3.11
N ARG A 62 16.26 -21.66 -2.32
CA ARG A 62 16.79 -21.85 -0.96
C ARG A 62 18.31 -22.03 -0.98
N GLY A 63 19.02 -21.28 -0.15
CA GLY A 63 20.48 -21.28 -0.09
C GLY A 63 21.16 -20.49 -1.21
N THR A 64 20.42 -19.84 -2.10
CA THR A 64 20.97 -18.97 -3.14
C THR A 64 21.11 -17.52 -2.65
N GLU A 65 21.88 -16.70 -3.36
CA GLU A 65 21.96 -15.25 -3.08
C GLU A 65 20.62 -14.51 -3.18
N SER A 66 19.68 -15.09 -3.94
CA SER A 66 18.34 -14.56 -4.15
C SER A 66 17.30 -15.27 -3.29
N GLU A 67 17.72 -15.97 -2.23
CA GLU A 67 16.79 -16.62 -1.30
C GLU A 67 15.81 -15.60 -0.70
N VAL A 68 14.53 -15.95 -0.83
CA VAL A 68 13.39 -15.25 -0.23
C VAL A 68 12.48 -16.28 0.46
N GLY A 69 11.84 -15.87 1.55
CA GLY A 69 10.97 -16.76 2.31
C GLY A 69 9.73 -17.19 1.51
N ARG A 70 9.22 -18.39 1.79
CA ARG A 70 8.01 -18.94 1.15
C ARG A 70 6.80 -18.00 1.22
N ASN A 71 6.61 -17.33 2.36
CA ASN A 71 5.52 -16.36 2.52
C ASN A 71 5.72 -15.11 1.64
N THR A 72 6.96 -14.65 1.48
CA THR A 72 7.30 -13.53 0.58
C THR A 72 6.96 -13.89 -0.86
N LEU A 73 7.35 -15.09 -1.32
CA LEU A 73 7.01 -15.57 -2.66
C LEU A 73 5.49 -15.63 -2.88
N ARG A 74 4.74 -16.18 -1.92
CA ARG A 74 3.28 -16.24 -1.99
C ARG A 74 2.66 -14.85 -2.07
N LEU A 75 3.06 -13.93 -1.20
CA LEU A 75 2.54 -12.57 -1.19
C LEU A 75 2.89 -11.80 -2.48
N ALA A 76 4.09 -12.00 -3.01
CA ALA A 76 4.51 -11.39 -4.27
C ALA A 76 3.75 -11.97 -5.47
N LEU A 77 3.53 -13.30 -5.48
CA LEU A 77 2.72 -13.96 -6.51
C LEU A 77 1.26 -13.48 -6.49
N ASP A 78 0.72 -13.20 -5.29
CA ASP A 78 -0.62 -12.67 -5.11
C ASP A 78 -0.71 -11.14 -5.38
N GLY A 79 0.40 -10.45 -5.69
CA GLY A 79 0.44 -8.99 -5.85
C GLY A 79 0.12 -8.21 -4.57
N ARG A 80 0.45 -8.79 -3.41
CA ARG A 80 0.11 -8.30 -2.06
C ARG A 80 1.33 -7.99 -1.20
N LEU A 81 2.55 -8.15 -1.73
CA LEU A 81 3.76 -7.88 -0.98
C LEU A 81 3.97 -6.37 -0.85
N ASP A 82 3.77 -5.83 0.35
CA ASP A 82 3.77 -4.39 0.61
C ASP A 82 5.16 -3.83 1.00
N ARG A 83 5.17 -2.54 1.36
CA ARG A 83 6.35 -1.76 1.78
C ARG A 83 7.21 -2.43 2.86
N GLY A 84 6.64 -3.22 3.76
CA GLY A 84 7.38 -3.88 4.84
C GLY A 84 8.41 -4.90 4.34
N HIS A 85 8.29 -5.35 3.09
CA HIS A 85 9.11 -6.41 2.51
C HIS A 85 9.95 -5.97 1.30
N PHE A 86 10.06 -4.66 1.04
CA PHE A 86 10.81 -4.12 -0.10
C PHE A 86 12.30 -4.48 -0.13
N ALA A 87 12.88 -4.86 1.02
CA ALA A 87 14.25 -5.41 1.06
C ALA A 87 14.44 -6.63 0.13
N ASN A 88 13.34 -7.33 -0.20
CA ASN A 88 13.36 -8.47 -1.13
C ASN A 88 13.15 -8.06 -2.60
N ALA A 89 12.85 -6.80 -2.91
CA ALA A 89 12.50 -6.36 -4.27
C ALA A 89 13.60 -6.69 -5.29
N VAL A 90 14.87 -6.43 -4.94
CA VAL A 90 16.03 -6.75 -5.80
C VAL A 90 16.11 -8.25 -6.07
N LYS A 91 15.92 -9.07 -5.03
CA LYS A 91 15.97 -10.55 -5.16
C LYS A 91 14.84 -11.05 -6.04
N LEU A 92 13.63 -10.53 -5.85
CA LEU A 92 12.47 -10.86 -6.67
C LEU A 92 12.67 -10.45 -8.13
N ALA A 93 13.26 -9.28 -8.39
CA ALA A 93 13.61 -8.85 -9.76
C ALA A 93 14.66 -9.77 -10.40
N ARG A 94 15.70 -10.17 -9.66
CA ARG A 94 16.69 -11.16 -10.15
C ARG A 94 16.05 -12.49 -10.50
N LEU A 95 15.15 -12.99 -9.65
CA LEU A 95 14.41 -14.22 -9.90
C LEU A 95 13.51 -14.09 -11.14
N ALA A 96 12.74 -13.01 -11.24
CA ALA A 96 11.89 -12.73 -12.40
C ALA A 96 12.68 -12.65 -13.70
N ALA A 97 13.85 -11.99 -13.69
CA ALA A 97 14.75 -11.95 -14.84
C ALA A 97 15.27 -13.36 -15.20
N SER A 98 15.67 -14.14 -14.20
CA SER A 98 16.17 -15.51 -14.38
C SER A 98 15.11 -16.44 -14.98
N TRP A 99 13.86 -16.34 -14.54
CA TRP A 99 12.77 -17.19 -15.02
C TRP A 99 12.28 -16.78 -16.42
N SER A 100 12.14 -15.48 -16.66
CA SER A 100 11.64 -14.95 -17.95
C SER A 100 12.70 -14.88 -19.05
N LYS A 101 14.00 -15.02 -18.69
CA LYS A 101 15.15 -14.84 -19.59
C LYS A 101 15.17 -13.44 -20.25
N LYS A 102 14.68 -12.44 -19.54
CA LYS A 102 14.61 -11.04 -19.98
C LYS A 102 15.19 -10.12 -18.91
N GLU A 103 15.52 -8.90 -19.31
CA GLU A 103 15.81 -7.84 -18.36
C GLU A 103 14.51 -7.50 -17.60
N VAL A 104 14.57 -7.51 -16.27
CA VAL A 104 13.47 -7.15 -15.38
C VAL A 104 14.02 -6.22 -14.32
N SER A 105 13.44 -5.03 -14.23
CA SER A 105 13.73 -4.03 -13.20
C SER A 105 12.73 -4.16 -12.05
N ILE A 106 13.02 -3.50 -10.92
CA ILE A 106 12.08 -3.42 -9.81
C ILE A 106 10.79 -2.70 -10.23
N MET A 107 10.88 -1.73 -11.14
CA MET A 107 9.73 -0.96 -11.61
C MET A 107 8.73 -1.85 -12.34
N ASP A 108 9.19 -2.89 -13.03
CA ASP A 108 8.33 -3.84 -13.74
C ASP A 108 7.51 -4.72 -12.78
N LEU A 109 7.90 -4.78 -11.51
CA LEU A 109 7.19 -5.51 -10.46
C LEU A 109 6.24 -4.64 -9.65
N LEU A 110 6.33 -3.30 -9.74
CA LEU A 110 5.59 -2.41 -8.87
C LEU A 110 4.15 -2.23 -9.36
N VAL A 111 3.21 -2.47 -8.46
CA VAL A 111 1.78 -2.21 -8.66
C VAL A 111 1.34 -1.12 -7.71
N ILE A 112 0.83 -0.02 -8.25
CA ILE A 112 0.29 1.11 -7.49
C ILE A 112 -1.24 1.04 -7.56
N LYS A 113 -1.88 0.95 -6.40
CA LYS A 113 -3.33 1.03 -6.26
C LYS A 113 -3.69 2.33 -5.53
N GLU A 114 -4.36 3.22 -6.24
CA GLU A 114 -4.89 4.46 -5.69
C GLU A 114 -6.38 4.24 -5.40
N ASN A 115 -6.78 4.43 -4.16
CA ASN A 115 -8.19 4.35 -3.80
C ASN A 115 -8.75 5.78 -3.86
N GLU A 116 -9.39 6.13 -4.98
CA GLU A 116 -10.09 7.40 -5.11
C GLU A 116 -11.14 7.47 -4.00
N ALA A 117 -11.03 8.46 -3.11
CA ALA A 117 -12.11 8.76 -2.19
C ALA A 117 -13.33 9.16 -3.03
N SER A 118 -14.27 8.23 -3.17
CA SER A 118 -15.50 8.39 -3.95
C SER A 118 -16.16 9.72 -3.56
N SER A 119 -16.22 10.64 -4.52
CA SER A 119 -16.79 11.99 -4.38
C SER A 119 -18.30 11.95 -4.22
#